data_AF-A0A656D4V0-F1
#
_entry.id   AF-A0A656D4V0-F1
#
_cell.length_a   1.000
_cell.length_b   1.000
_cell.length_c   1.000
_cell.angle_alpha   90.00
_cell.angle_beta   90.00
_cell.angle_gamma   90.00
#
_symmetry.space_group_name_H-M   'P 1'
#
loop_
_entity.id
_entity.type
_entity.pdbx_description
1 polymer ?
#
loop_
_entity_poly.entity_id
_entity_poly.type
_entity_poly.pdbx_seq_one_letter_code
_entity_poly.pdbx_strand_id
1 'polypeptide(L)'
;MQNDKIKSLLLELKEKFKLLRSIVEEKQKAIIEFDSRKIESVIEREESLLGEISTIEAQFVAEFGRNIKTFIEGSDELRLLRDGVESEVEKVRKLNAENRYLISYSLSFIVKLLELYGAENKINAKI
;
A
#
# COMPACT_ATOMS: atom_id res chain seq x y z
N MET A 1 32.61 -3.79 -2.75
CA MET A 1 32.15 -3.73 -1.34
C MET A 1 30.97 -2.78 -1.16
N GLN A 2 31.07 -1.47 -1.42
CA GLN A 2 29.94 -0.55 -1.20
C GLN A 2 28.77 -0.78 -2.19
N ASN A 3 29.08 -0.98 -3.48
CA ASN A 3 28.08 -1.29 -4.51
C ASN A 3 27.35 -2.62 -4.27
N ASP A 4 28.05 -3.65 -3.76
CA ASP A 4 27.44 -4.96 -3.48
C ASP A 4 26.40 -4.87 -2.36
N LYS A 5 26.68 -4.06 -1.33
CA LYS A 5 25.75 -3.83 -0.23
C LYS A 5 24.53 -3.02 -0.67
N ILE A 6 24.73 -1.98 -1.50
CA ILE A 6 23.64 -1.21 -2.11
C ILE A 6 22.76 -2.12 -2.97
N LYS A 7 23.36 -2.96 -3.81
CA LYS A 7 22.65 -3.93 -4.64
C LYS A 7 21.81 -4.88 -3.78
N SER A 8 22.36 -5.41 -2.68
CA SER A 8 21.64 -6.27 -1.75
C SER A 8 20.40 -5.56 -1.17
N LEU A 9 20.55 -4.33 -0.69
CA LEU A 9 19.45 -3.57 -0.09
C LEU A 9 18.36 -3.21 -1.12
N LEU A 10 18.75 -2.86 -2.35
CA LEU A 10 17.79 -2.57 -3.42
C LEU A 10 17.01 -3.82 -3.85
N LEU A 11 17.68 -4.97 -3.89
CA LEU A 11 17.01 -6.25 -4.17
C LEU A 11 16.01 -6.59 -3.06
N GLU A 12 16.41 -6.42 -1.80
CA GLU A 12 15.53 -6.66 -0.66
C GLU A 12 14.30 -5.74 -0.70
N LEU A 13 14.50 -4.43 -0.89
CA LEU A 13 13.39 -3.47 -1.04
C LEU A 13 12.45 -3.84 -2.18
N LYS A 14 13.00 -4.24 -3.33
CA LYS A 14 12.18 -4.64 -4.48
C LYS A 14 11.28 -5.83 -4.15
N GLU A 15 11.81 -6.85 -3.45
CA GLU A 15 11.01 -7.99 -3.03
C GLU A 15 9.96 -7.61 -1.97
N LYS A 16 10.30 -6.71 -1.03
CA LYS A 16 9.32 -6.19 -0.05
C LYS A 16 8.19 -5.41 -0.74
N PHE A 17 8.49 -4.57 -1.73
CA PHE A 17 7.45 -3.85 -2.48
C PHE A 17 6.58 -4.78 -3.35
N LYS A 18 7.14 -5.85 -3.92
CA LYS A 18 6.33 -6.88 -4.59
C LYS A 18 5.38 -7.57 -3.61
N LEU A 19 5.85 -7.91 -2.42
CA LEU A 19 5.02 -8.50 -1.39
C LEU A 19 3.91 -7.53 -0.95
N LEU A 20 4.26 -6.25 -0.76
CA LEU A 20 3.31 -5.21 -0.43
C LEU A 20 2.23 -5.07 -1.51
N ARG A 21 2.62 -5.12 -2.79
CA ARG A 21 1.67 -5.13 -3.91
C ARG A 21 0.67 -6.26 -3.79
N SER A 22 1.14 -7.49 -3.54
CA SER A 22 0.25 -8.65 -3.36
C SER A 22 -0.72 -8.48 -2.18
N ILE A 23 -0.25 -7.89 -1.07
CA ILE A 23 -1.10 -7.60 0.10
C ILE A 23 -2.17 -6.54 -0.25
N VAL A 24 -1.80 -5.49 -0.98
CA VAL A 24 -2.73 -4.43 -1.39
C VAL A 24 -3.76 -4.94 -2.41
N GLU A 25 -3.38 -5.87 -3.30
CA GLU A 25 -4.30 -6.57 -4.20
C GLU A 25 -5.29 -7.47 -3.42
N GLU A 26 -4.81 -8.17 -2.39
CA GLU A 26 -5.66 -8.96 -1.49
C GLU A 26 -6.64 -8.06 -0.73
N LYS A 27 -6.19 -6.88 -0.28
CA LYS A 27 -7.04 -5.85 0.35
C LYS A 27 -8.15 -5.40 -0.58
N GLN A 28 -7.82 -5.15 -1.86
CA GLN A 28 -8.79 -4.74 -2.88
C GLN A 28 -9.91 -5.78 -3.04
N LYS A 29 -9.55 -7.07 -3.12
CA LYS A 29 -10.53 -8.16 -3.21
C LYS A 29 -11.44 -8.21 -1.98
N ALA A 30 -10.86 -8.11 -0.78
CA ALA A 30 -11.63 -8.11 0.46
C ALA A 30 -12.60 -6.91 0.57
N ILE A 31 -12.20 -5.74 0.08
CA ILE A 31 -13.07 -4.54 0.00
C ILE A 31 -14.25 -4.80 -0.95
N ILE A 32 -14.01 -5.37 -2.13
CA ILE A 32 -15.05 -5.69 -3.11
C ILE A 32 -16.02 -6.76 -2.56
N GLU A 33 -15.51 -7.72 -1.80
CA GLU A 33 -16.28 -8.80 -1.16
C GLU A 33 -17.01 -8.34 0.13
N PHE A 34 -16.75 -7.12 0.60
CA PHE A 34 -17.21 -6.59 1.90
C PHE A 34 -16.84 -7.50 3.10
N ASP A 35 -15.71 -8.20 3.02
CA ASP A 35 -15.23 -9.10 4.08
C ASP A 35 -14.43 -8.31 5.13
N SER A 36 -15.13 -7.83 6.17
CA SER A 36 -14.53 -6.99 7.20
C SER A 36 -13.39 -7.68 7.97
N ARG A 37 -13.51 -8.98 8.25
CA ARG A 37 -12.48 -9.74 8.99
C ARG A 37 -11.21 -9.88 8.17
N LYS A 38 -11.36 -10.13 6.87
CA LYS A 38 -10.22 -10.22 5.95
C LYS A 38 -9.58 -8.85 5.72
N ILE A 39 -10.36 -7.77 5.67
CA ILE A 39 -9.83 -6.40 5.60
C ILE A 39 -8.92 -6.11 6.81
N GLU A 40 -9.37 -6.40 8.03
CA GLU A 40 -8.57 -6.20 9.26
C GLU A 40 -7.27 -6.99 9.21
N SER A 41 -7.34 -8.29 8.90
CA SER A 41 -6.15 -9.15 8.81
C SER A 41 -5.15 -8.68 7.74
N VAL A 42 -5.65 -8.17 6.61
CA VAL A 42 -4.79 -7.66 5.53
C VAL A 42 -4.13 -6.33 5.92
N ILE A 43 -4.82 -5.46 6.65
CA ILE A 43 -4.25 -4.20 7.17
C ILE A 43 -3.11 -4.50 8.15
N GLU A 44 -3.28 -5.45 9.07
CA GLU A 44 -2.21 -5.83 10.01
C GLU A 44 -0.93 -6.29 9.29
N ARG A 45 -1.11 -7.12 8.24
CA ARG A 45 0.00 -7.58 7.39
C ARG A 45 0.66 -6.43 6.62
N GLU A 46 -0.14 -5.47 6.14
CA GLU A 46 0.35 -4.28 5.45
C GLU A 46 1.18 -3.40 6.38
N GLU A 47 0.70 -3.12 7.59
CA GLU A 47 1.40 -2.32 8.59
C GLU A 47 2.72 -2.96 9.02
N SER A 48 2.71 -4.27 9.27
CA SER A 48 3.92 -5.02 9.61
C SER A 48 4.99 -4.89 8.51
N LEU A 49 4.59 -5.08 7.24
CA LEU A 49 5.51 -4.99 6.12
C LEU A 49 6.02 -3.56 5.86
N LEU A 50 5.18 -2.54 6.09
CA LEU A 50 5.60 -1.13 6.03
C LEU A 50 6.66 -0.81 7.09
N GLY A 51 6.57 -1.43 8.28
CA GLY A 51 7.60 -1.34 9.32
C GLY A 51 8.94 -1.92 8.87
N GLU A 52 8.92 -3.08 8.19
CA GLU A 52 10.13 -3.69 7.61
C GLU A 52 10.75 -2.79 6.52
N ILE A 53 9.93 -2.28 5.59
CA ILE A 53 10.38 -1.36 4.53
C ILE A 53 11.02 -0.12 5.15
N SER A 54 10.38 0.48 6.16
CA SER A 54 10.89 1.66 6.86
C SER A 54 12.24 1.40 7.53
N THR A 55 12.44 0.19 8.06
CA THR A 55 13.70 -0.23 8.68
C THR A 55 14.83 -0.30 7.63
N ILE A 56 14.54 -0.86 6.45
CA ILE A 56 15.52 -0.95 5.36
C ILE A 56 15.86 0.44 4.81
N GLU A 57 14.87 1.32 4.64
CA GLU A 57 15.11 2.71 4.21
C GLU A 57 15.96 3.48 5.23
N ALA A 58 15.68 3.32 6.53
CA ALA A 58 16.46 3.93 7.59
C ALA A 58 17.91 3.42 7.60
N GLN A 59 18.11 2.11 7.42
CA GLN A 59 19.44 1.52 7.28
C GLN A 59 20.19 2.11 6.08
N PHE A 60 19.52 2.25 4.94
CA PHE A 60 20.11 2.84 3.75
C PHE A 60 20.57 4.28 4.01
N VAL A 61 19.72 5.11 4.60
CA VAL A 61 20.06 6.51 4.91
C VAL A 61 21.21 6.59 5.91
N ALA A 62 21.21 5.74 6.95
CA ALA A 62 22.27 5.71 7.95
C ALA A 62 23.63 5.32 7.36
N GLU A 63 23.65 4.38 6.41
CA GLU A 63 24.89 3.87 5.82
C GLU A 63 25.42 4.71 4.65
N PHE A 64 24.54 5.38 3.90
CA PHE A 64 24.92 6.07 2.65
C PHE A 64 24.66 7.58 2.66
N GLY A 65 23.99 8.12 3.67
CA GLY A 65 23.78 9.56 3.87
C GLY A 65 22.90 10.25 2.83
N ARG A 66 22.28 9.51 1.89
CA ARG A 66 21.32 10.05 0.91
C ARG A 66 20.11 9.13 0.77
N ASN A 67 19.04 9.69 0.22
CA ASN A 67 17.85 8.93 -0.17
C ASN A 67 18.16 8.04 -1.39
N ILE A 68 17.60 6.83 -1.43
CA ILE A 68 17.65 5.91 -2.58
C ILE A 68 17.36 6.60 -3.91
N LYS A 69 16.41 7.55 -3.94
CA LYS A 69 16.04 8.35 -5.11
C LYS A 69 17.18 9.20 -5.67
N THR A 70 18.03 9.74 -4.80
CA THR A 70 19.07 10.72 -5.17
C THR A 70 20.48 10.13 -5.23
N PHE A 71 20.65 8.85 -4.90
CA PHE A 71 21.98 8.27 -4.69
C PHE A 71 22.63 7.69 -5.97
N ILE A 72 21.84 7.27 -6.96
CA ILE A 72 22.33 6.34 -7.98
C ILE A 72 22.48 7.02 -9.35
N GLU A 73 23.65 7.62 -9.58
CA GLU A 73 24.00 8.22 -10.87
C GLU A 73 25.13 7.46 -11.60
N GLY A 74 26.07 6.85 -10.86
CA GLY A 74 27.31 6.28 -11.42
C GLY A 74 27.30 4.79 -11.83
N SER A 75 26.21 4.06 -11.68
CA SER A 75 26.12 2.63 -12.04
C SER A 75 24.78 2.31 -12.71
N ASP A 76 24.83 1.82 -13.94
CA ASP A 76 23.63 1.45 -14.72
C ASP A 76 22.84 0.31 -14.07
N GLU A 77 23.53 -0.67 -13.48
CA GLU A 77 22.88 -1.79 -12.77
C GLU A 77 22.10 -1.30 -11.55
N LEU A 78 22.71 -0.46 -10.72
CA LEU A 78 22.03 0.11 -9.57
C LEU A 78 20.88 1.02 -10.02
N ARG A 79 21.04 1.74 -11.13
CA ARG A 79 20.00 2.61 -11.69
C ARG A 79 18.77 1.80 -12.10
N LEU A 80 18.98 0.69 -12.82
CA LEU A 80 17.90 -0.24 -13.19
C LEU A 80 17.21 -0.84 -11.96
N LEU A 81 17.95 -1.16 -10.90
CA LEU A 81 17.36 -1.66 -9.65
C LEU A 81 16.51 -0.61 -8.95
N ARG A 82 17.00 0.63 -8.85
CA ARG A 82 16.23 1.76 -8.31
C ARG A 82 14.95 1.99 -9.11
N ASP A 83 15.06 2.06 -10.43
CA ASP A 83 13.90 2.28 -11.30
C ASP A 83 12.88 1.14 -11.16
N GLY A 84 13.37 -0.09 -10.94
CA GLY A 84 12.54 -1.24 -10.59
C GLY A 84 11.82 -1.09 -9.25
N VAL A 85 12.49 -0.57 -8.21
CA VAL A 85 11.87 -0.27 -6.91
C VAL A 85 10.82 0.83 -7.06
N GLU A 86 11.15 1.93 -7.74
CA GLU A 86 10.22 3.04 -7.99
C GLU A 86 8.99 2.61 -8.77
N SER A 87 9.16 1.71 -9.76
CA SER A 87 8.04 1.12 -10.49
C SER A 87 7.09 0.35 -9.56
N GLU A 88 7.61 -0.43 -8.62
CA GLU A 88 6.78 -1.18 -7.68
C GLU A 88 6.09 -0.26 -6.66
N VAL A 89 6.79 0.78 -6.18
CA VAL A 89 6.20 1.82 -5.33
C VAL A 89 5.00 2.48 -6.02
N GLU A 90 5.12 2.82 -7.29
CA GLU A 90 4.05 3.48 -8.03
C GLU A 90 2.85 2.56 -8.25
N LYS A 91 3.08 1.26 -8.50
CA LYS A 91 1.99 0.26 -8.57
C LYS A 91 1.25 0.15 -7.25
N VAL A 92 1.98 0.05 -6.13
CA VAL A 92 1.39 0.02 -4.78
C VAL A 92 0.57 1.29 -4.53
N ARG A 93 1.11 2.46 -4.86
CA ARG A 93 0.42 3.75 -4.70
C ARG A 93 -0.90 3.78 -5.47
N LYS A 94 -0.88 3.36 -6.73
CA LYS A 94 -2.08 3.30 -7.57
C LYS A 94 -3.15 2.39 -6.97
N LEU A 95 -2.79 1.16 -6.61
CA LEU A 95 -3.72 0.21 -5.98
C LEU A 95 -4.27 0.74 -4.65
N ASN A 96 -3.45 1.39 -3.84
CA ASN A 96 -3.92 1.94 -2.58
C ASN A 96 -4.89 3.13 -2.77
N ALA A 97 -4.68 3.95 -3.81
CA ALA A 97 -5.62 5.00 -4.19
C ALA A 97 -6.97 4.40 -4.65
N GLU A 98 -6.93 3.33 -5.45
CA GLU A 98 -8.13 2.58 -5.86
C GLU A 98 -8.87 1.98 -4.65
N ASN A 99 -8.15 1.38 -3.70
CA ASN A 99 -8.73 0.86 -2.46
C ASN A 99 -9.42 1.95 -1.64
N ARG A 100 -8.80 3.13 -1.51
CA ARG A 100 -9.42 4.28 -0.83
C ARG A 100 -10.70 4.73 -1.54
N TYR A 101 -10.69 4.75 -2.87
CA TYR A 101 -11.89 5.07 -3.66
C TYR A 101 -13.01 4.06 -3.41
N LEU A 102 -12.71 2.75 -3.47
CA LEU A 102 -13.70 1.68 -3.24
C LEU A 102 -14.30 1.77 -1.83
N ILE A 103 -13.48 1.95 -0.79
CA ILE A 103 -13.96 2.13 0.59
C ILE A 103 -14.88 3.35 0.68
N SER A 104 -14.48 4.49 0.12
CA SER A 104 -15.27 5.73 0.16
C SER A 104 -16.62 5.56 -0.55
N TYR A 105 -16.62 4.86 -1.69
CA TYR A 105 -17.83 4.58 -2.45
C TYR A 105 -18.77 3.63 -1.68
N SER A 106 -18.23 2.54 -1.12
CA SER A 106 -18.97 1.59 -0.29
C SER A 106 -19.59 2.27 0.94
N LEU A 107 -18.86 3.16 1.62
CA LEU A 107 -19.38 3.95 2.73
C LEU A 107 -20.50 4.89 2.29
N SER A 108 -20.33 5.60 1.17
CA SER A 108 -21.37 6.49 0.64
C SER A 108 -22.66 5.73 0.30
N PHE A 109 -22.53 4.52 -0.26
CA PHE A 109 -23.67 3.64 -0.53
C PHE A 109 -24.39 3.23 0.76
N ILE A 110 -23.66 2.80 1.80
CA ILE A 110 -24.24 2.44 3.10
C ILE A 110 -24.96 3.64 3.74
N VAL A 111 -24.35 4.83 3.71
CA VAL A 111 -24.98 6.06 4.24
C VAL A 111 -26.30 6.35 3.52
N LYS A 112 -26.34 6.26 2.19
CA LYS A 112 -27.58 6.46 1.42
C LYS A 112 -28.65 5.41 1.74
N LEU A 113 -28.27 4.15 1.95
CA LEU A 113 -29.20 3.11 2.38
C LEU A 113 -29.78 3.43 3.77
N LEU A 114 -28.94 3.84 4.72
CA LEU A 114 -29.37 4.24 6.06
C LEU A 114 -30.30 5.46 6.01
N GLU A 115 -30.04 6.44 5.12
CA GLU A 115 -30.94 7.58 4.90
C GLU A 115 -32.30 7.15 4.33
N LEU A 116 -32.31 6.22 3.37
CA LEU A 116 -33.54 5.65 2.79
C LEU A 116 -34.38 4.92 3.85
N TYR A 117 -33.79 3.94 4.55
CA TYR A 117 -34.50 3.18 5.58
C TYR A 117 -34.81 4.00 6.83
N GLY A 118 -33.97 4.98 7.17
CA GLY A 118 -34.23 5.96 8.23
C GLY A 118 -35.35 6.94 7.88
N ALA A 119 -35.53 7.27 6.60
CA ALA A 119 -36.65 8.06 6.12
C ALA A 119 -37.97 7.27 6.07
N GLU A 120 -37.93 5.97 5.75
CA GLU A 120 -39.10 5.08 5.82
C GLU A 120 -39.67 4.99 7.25
N ASN A 121 -38.82 4.98 8.28
CA ASN A 121 -39.26 5.05 9.69
C ASN A 121 -39.95 6.38 10.06
N LYS A 122 -39.74 7.47 9.30
CA LYS A 122 -40.49 8.73 9.48
C LYS A 122 -41.85 8.72 8.80
N ILE A 123 -42.03 7.91 7.75
CA ILE A 123 -43.30 7.77 7.03
C ILE A 123 -44.26 6.87 7.83
N ASN A 124 -43.74 5.79 8.42
CA ASN A 124 -44.54 4.85 9.24
C ASN A 124 -44.85 5.34 10.67
N ALA A 125 -44.27 6.45 11.13
CA ALA A 125 -44.56 7.06 12.43
C ALA A 125 -45.88 7.88 12.45
N LYS A 126 -46.61 7.93 11.34
CA LYS A 126 -47.98 8.46 11.24
C LYS A 126 -48.97 7.33 10.92
N ILE A 127 -49.14 6.39 11.84
CA ILE A 127 -50.36 5.58 11.98
C ILE A 127 -50.72 5.57 13.46
#